data_AF-A0A921V574-F1
#
_entry.id   AF-A0A921V574-F1
#
_cell.length_a   1.000
_cell.length_b   1.000
_cell.length_c   1.000
_cell.angle_alpha   90.00
_cell.angle_beta   90.00
_cell.angle_gamma   90.00
#
_symmetry.space_group_name_H-M   'P 1'
#
loop_
_entity.id
_entity.type
_entity.pdbx_description
1 polymer ?
#
loop_
_entity_poly.entity_id
_entity_poly.type
_entity_poly.pdbx_seq_one_letter_code
_entity_poly.pdbx_strand_id
1 'polypeptide(L)'
;MTVSWATFEEVNDSAVWVGSSEDTLKLVNASVTSVSYYCDGPYRLTHHHATIPARPPTDNSTFNVVIYGDLGNGKNSIDTIAQMNKLTSNDVDLIYHLGDISYADDDYLAISQATGFFYEEVYNKWMNSLAPVMSVIPYMVLVGNHEAEYPSSGCQLY
;
A
#
# COMPACT_ATOMS: atom_id res chain seq x y z
N MET A 1 5.40 -4.74 13.73
CA MET A 1 5.01 -4.36 12.35
C MET A 1 3.63 -3.73 12.38
N THR A 2 3.21 -3.03 11.34
CA THR A 2 1.90 -2.37 11.29
C THR A 2 1.08 -2.97 10.16
N VAL A 3 -0.17 -3.34 10.45
CA VAL A 3 -1.18 -3.64 9.43
C VAL A 3 -1.94 -2.35 9.16
N SER A 4 -2.01 -1.95 7.90
CA SER A 4 -2.73 -0.74 7.47
C SER A 4 -3.76 -1.11 6.40
N TRP A 5 -4.96 -0.53 6.48
CA TRP A 5 -6.01 -0.69 5.47
C TRP A 5 -6.86 0.57 5.38
N ALA A 6 -7.64 0.68 4.30
CA ALA A 6 -8.50 1.83 4.06
C ALA A 6 -9.97 1.42 3.87
N THR A 7 -10.88 2.27 4.32
CA THR A 7 -12.34 2.14 4.17
C THR A 7 -12.95 3.46 3.71
N PHE A 8 -14.10 3.40 3.04
CA PHE A 8 -14.84 4.58 2.57
C PHE A 8 -15.61 5.33 3.68
N GLU A 9 -15.57 4.82 4.90
CA GLU A 9 -16.20 5.41 6.08
C GLU A 9 -15.43 5.04 7.35
N GLU A 10 -15.81 5.65 8.48
CA GLU A 10 -15.23 5.32 9.78
C GLU A 10 -15.83 4.03 10.34
N VAL A 11 -14.97 3.09 10.71
CA VAL A 11 -15.38 1.81 11.30
C VAL A 11 -14.85 1.74 12.74
N ASN A 12 -15.74 2.01 13.70
CA ASN A 12 -15.39 2.22 15.12
C ASN A 12 -14.94 0.94 15.85
N ASP A 13 -15.30 -0.23 15.34
CA ASP A 13 -14.99 -1.55 15.90
C ASP A 13 -13.95 -2.31 15.07
N SER A 14 -13.15 -1.56 14.30
CA SER A 14 -12.01 -2.06 13.56
C SER A 14 -11.10 -2.95 14.42
N ALA A 15 -10.76 -4.13 13.90
CA ALA A 15 -9.92 -5.11 14.57
C ALA A 15 -9.13 -5.94 13.55
N VAL A 16 -8.04 -6.57 14.02
CA VAL A 16 -7.14 -7.38 13.19
C VAL A 16 -7.07 -8.80 13.73
N TRP A 17 -7.23 -9.76 12.82
CA TRP A 17 -6.99 -11.18 13.08
C TRP A 17 -5.77 -11.64 12.28
N VAL A 18 -4.91 -12.42 12.91
CA VAL A 18 -3.68 -12.94 12.28
C VAL A 18 -3.61 -14.45 12.46
N GLY A 19 -3.22 -15.15 11.40
CA GLY A 19 -3.11 -16.60 11.35
C GLY A 19 -2.51 -17.06 10.01
N SER A 20 -2.13 -18.32 9.92
CA SER A 20 -1.57 -18.92 8.70
C SER A 20 -2.64 -19.44 7.72
N SER A 21 -3.90 -19.45 8.16
CA SER A 21 -5.09 -19.85 7.41
C SER A 21 -6.33 -19.23 8.06
N GLU A 22 -7.45 -19.21 7.34
CA GLU A 22 -8.75 -18.73 7.83
C GLU A 22 -9.14 -19.39 9.16
N ASP A 23 -8.97 -20.72 9.27
CA ASP A 23 -9.31 -21.50 10.47
C ASP A 23 -8.37 -21.26 11.67
N THR A 24 -7.22 -20.60 11.47
CA THR A 24 -6.21 -20.39 12.52
C THR A 24 -6.09 -18.93 12.96
N LEU A 25 -6.94 -18.05 12.41
CA LEU A 25 -7.00 -16.64 12.73
C LEU A 25 -7.25 -16.41 14.22
N LYS A 26 -6.41 -15.60 14.84
CA LYS A 26 -6.57 -15.14 16.23
C LYS A 26 -6.67 -13.63 16.27
N LEU A 27 -7.62 -13.13 17.05
CA LEU A 27 -7.76 -11.71 17.32
C LEU A 27 -6.46 -11.20 17.97
N VAL A 28 -5.89 -10.15 17.38
CA VAL A 28 -4.71 -9.49 17.92
C VAL A 28 -5.15 -8.48 18.98
N ASN A 29 -4.51 -8.52 20.14
CA ASN A 29 -4.70 -7.50 21.18
C ASN A 29 -3.90 -6.24 20.80
N ALA A 30 -4.42 -5.47 19.84
CA ALA A 30 -3.85 -4.21 19.39
C ALA A 30 -4.95 -3.15 19.28
N SER A 31 -4.67 -1.94 19.74
CA SER A 31 -5.54 -0.79 19.47
C SER A 31 -5.42 -0.39 18.01
N VAL A 32 -6.56 -0.13 17.37
CA VAL A 32 -6.60 0.44 16.01
C VAL A 32 -6.68 1.96 16.12
N THR A 33 -5.79 2.64 15.39
CA THR A 33 -5.86 4.09 15.20
C THR A 33 -6.37 4.39 13.80
N SER A 34 -7.34 5.30 13.70
CA SER A 34 -7.94 5.69 12.43
C SER A 34 -7.66 7.15 12.11
N VAL A 35 -7.26 7.44 10.87
CA VAL A 35 -6.99 8.79 10.37
C VAL A 35 -7.56 8.92 8.97
N SER A 36 -8.19 10.05 8.67
CA SER A 36 -8.58 10.37 7.29
C SER A 36 -7.57 11.35 6.69
N TYR A 37 -6.99 10.98 5.56
CA TYR A 37 -6.01 11.79 4.83
C TYR A 37 -6.59 12.45 3.57
N TYR A 38 -7.80 12.05 3.15
CA TYR A 38 -8.43 12.55 1.92
C TYR A 38 -9.96 12.65 2.06
N CYS A 39 -10.51 13.75 1.54
CA CYS A 39 -11.94 14.00 1.47
C CYS A 39 -12.25 14.82 0.20
N ASP A 40 -13.22 14.37 -0.60
CA ASP A 40 -13.79 15.12 -1.74
C ASP A 40 -15.32 15.03 -1.71
N GLY A 41 -15.98 16.15 -1.40
CA GLY A 41 -17.43 16.19 -1.16
C GLY A 41 -17.86 15.17 -0.09
N PRO A 42 -18.77 14.20 -0.39
CA PRO A 42 -19.16 13.16 0.54
C PRO A 42 -18.17 11.98 0.61
N TYR A 43 -17.18 11.91 -0.28
CA TYR A 43 -16.20 10.83 -0.30
C TYR A 43 -15.14 11.07 0.78
N ARG A 44 -14.93 10.10 1.66
CA ARG A 44 -13.90 10.14 2.70
C ARG A 44 -13.12 8.84 2.70
N LEU A 45 -11.79 8.93 2.63
CA LEU A 45 -10.93 7.76 2.80
C LEU A 45 -10.41 7.72 4.23
N THR A 46 -10.85 6.73 5.00
CA THR A 46 -10.39 6.51 6.38
C THR A 46 -9.37 5.38 6.38
N HIS A 47 -8.17 5.66 6.87
CA HIS A 47 -7.09 4.70 7.02
C HIS A 47 -7.03 4.23 8.46
N HIS A 48 -6.81 2.94 8.63
CA HIS A 48 -6.72 2.28 9.93
C HIS A 48 -5.35 1.65 10.07
N HIS A 49 -4.81 1.69 11.27
CA HIS A 49 -3.49 1.15 11.58
C HIS A 49 -3.54 0.36 12.88
N ALA A 50 -2.98 -0.85 12.86
CA ALA A 50 -2.81 -1.69 14.03
C ALA A 50 -1.35 -2.14 14.14
N THR A 51 -0.69 -1.85 15.26
CA THR A 51 0.65 -2.37 15.53
C THR A 51 0.57 -3.78 16.10
N ILE A 52 1.19 -4.73 15.41
CA ILE A 52 1.24 -6.14 15.79
C ILE A 52 2.70 -6.58 16.03
N PRO A 53 2.93 -7.65 16.82
CA PRO A 53 4.28 -8.20 17.02
C PRO A 53 4.96 -8.53 15.69
N ALA A 54 6.27 -8.31 15.62
CA ALA A 54 7.12 -8.73 14.50
C ALA A 54 8.19 -9.71 15.01
N ARG A 55 9.02 -10.23 14.10
CA ARG A 55 10.21 -11.01 14.46
C ARG A 55 11.10 -10.21 15.42
N PRO A 56 11.64 -10.84 16.48
CA PRO A 56 12.50 -10.15 17.43
C PRO A 56 13.87 -9.85 16.81
N PRO A 57 14.56 -8.77 17.20
CA PRO A 57 15.92 -8.46 16.72
C PRO A 57 16.97 -9.54 17.04
N THR A 58 16.66 -10.43 17.98
CA THR A 58 17.51 -11.56 18.39
C THR A 58 17.28 -12.82 17.55
N ASP A 59 16.34 -12.79 16.60
CA ASP A 59 16.14 -13.88 15.65
C ASP A 59 17.37 -14.01 14.75
N ASN A 60 17.97 -15.20 14.72
CA ASN A 60 19.17 -15.51 13.96
C ASN A 60 18.90 -16.44 12.76
N SER A 61 17.62 -16.65 12.42
CA SER A 61 17.25 -17.32 11.18
C SER A 61 17.65 -16.51 9.95
N THR A 62 17.77 -17.17 8.80
CA THR A 62 18.01 -16.48 7.53
C THR A 62 16.90 -15.46 7.27
N PHE A 63 17.31 -14.27 6.83
CA PHE A 63 16.40 -13.18 6.49
C PHE A 63 16.51 -12.86 4.99
N ASN A 64 15.47 -13.18 4.23
CA ASN A 64 15.39 -12.97 2.79
C ASN A 64 14.62 -11.69 2.47
N VAL A 65 15.19 -10.84 1.62
CA VAL A 65 14.62 -9.53 1.27
C VAL A 65 14.51 -9.39 -0.24
N VAL A 66 13.35 -8.91 -0.71
CA VAL A 66 13.18 -8.43 -2.08
C VAL A 66 13.29 -6.92 -2.09
N ILE A 67 14.10 -6.38 -3.01
CA ILE A 67 14.35 -4.95 -3.15
C ILE A 67 14.14 -4.54 -4.61
N TYR A 68 13.31 -3.52 -4.86
CA TYR A 68 13.07 -2.96 -6.19
C TYR A 68 12.59 -1.51 -6.11
N GLY A 69 12.57 -0.79 -7.22
CA GLY A 69 12.02 0.57 -7.38
C GLY A 69 11.19 0.67 -8.65
N ASP A 70 10.54 1.82 -8.87
CA ASP A 70 10.05 2.22 -10.19
C ASP A 70 9.03 1.24 -10.78
N LEU A 71 8.11 0.74 -9.95
CA LEU A 71 7.22 -0.34 -10.38
C LEU A 71 6.09 0.17 -11.26
N GLY A 72 5.34 1.18 -10.79
CA GLY A 72 4.11 1.63 -11.43
C GLY A 72 3.03 0.55 -11.59
N ASN A 73 2.00 0.83 -12.37
CA ASN A 73 0.91 -0.12 -12.66
C ASN A 73 0.68 -0.34 -14.18
N GLY A 74 1.67 0.02 -14.99
CA GLY A 74 1.61 -0.01 -16.45
C GLY A 74 1.84 -1.40 -17.05
N LYS A 75 1.79 -1.48 -18.39
CA LYS A 75 1.94 -2.75 -19.13
C LYS A 75 3.24 -3.50 -18.83
N ASN A 76 4.31 -2.77 -18.51
CA ASN A 76 5.63 -3.34 -18.22
C ASN A 76 5.71 -3.91 -16.79
N SER A 77 4.79 -3.51 -15.91
CA SER A 77 4.74 -3.92 -14.51
C SER A 77 3.99 -5.25 -14.33
N ILE A 78 3.22 -5.68 -15.33
CA ILE A 78 2.31 -6.85 -15.25
C ILE A 78 3.04 -8.11 -14.81
N ASP A 79 4.15 -8.47 -15.48
CA ASP A 79 4.88 -9.70 -15.17
C ASP A 79 5.54 -9.61 -13.79
N THR A 80 6.09 -8.46 -13.42
CA THR A 80 6.69 -8.24 -12.10
C THR A 80 5.64 -8.38 -11.00
N ILE A 81 4.49 -7.71 -11.12
CA ILE A 81 3.37 -7.82 -10.17
C ILE A 81 2.89 -9.27 -10.07
N ALA A 82 2.77 -9.96 -11.20
CA ALA A 82 2.36 -11.36 -11.22
C ALA A 82 3.38 -12.30 -10.54
N GLN A 83 4.68 -12.02 -10.60
CA GLN A 83 5.69 -12.77 -9.85
C GLN A 83 5.66 -12.42 -8.36
N MET A 84 5.55 -11.14 -8.01
CA MET A 84 5.46 -10.68 -6.62
C MET A 84 4.27 -11.32 -5.89
N ASN A 85 3.11 -11.40 -6.55
CA ASN A 85 1.90 -12.00 -5.98
C ASN A 85 1.95 -13.53 -5.82
N LYS A 86 3.03 -14.20 -6.28
CA LYS A 86 3.27 -15.62 -5.97
C LYS A 86 4.11 -15.82 -4.71
N LEU A 87 4.76 -14.77 -4.20
CA LEU A 87 5.60 -14.86 -3.01
C LEU A 87 4.74 -15.00 -1.76
N THR A 88 5.25 -15.79 -0.83
CA THR A 88 4.65 -16.02 0.49
C THR A 88 5.66 -15.70 1.58
N SER A 89 5.21 -15.67 2.83
CA SER A 89 6.07 -15.53 4.01
C SER A 89 7.06 -16.69 4.21
N ASN A 90 6.99 -17.75 3.40
CA ASN A 90 8.00 -18.81 3.36
C ASN A 90 9.14 -18.52 2.39
N ASP A 91 8.91 -17.63 1.42
CA ASP A 91 9.88 -17.28 0.37
C ASP A 91 10.69 -16.04 0.77
N VAL A 92 10.02 -15.03 1.32
CA VAL A 92 10.57 -13.70 1.59
C VAL A 92 10.04 -13.16 2.92
N ASP A 93 10.91 -12.50 3.68
CA ASP A 93 10.58 -11.97 5.01
C ASP A 93 10.23 -10.48 4.98
N LEU A 94 10.68 -9.76 3.94
CA LEU A 94 10.48 -8.32 3.76
C LEU A 94 10.54 -7.95 2.29
N ILE A 95 9.67 -7.05 1.87
CA ILE A 95 9.77 -6.34 0.61
C ILE A 95 10.14 -4.88 0.89
N TYR A 96 11.13 -4.36 0.18
CA TYR A 96 11.54 -2.96 0.25
C TYR A 96 11.48 -2.27 -1.12
N HIS A 97 10.50 -1.39 -1.28
CA HIS A 97 10.23 -0.65 -2.51
C HIS A 97 10.85 0.75 -2.44
N LEU A 98 11.82 1.02 -3.30
CA LEU A 98 12.69 2.19 -3.31
C LEU A 98 12.07 3.41 -4.03
N GLY A 99 10.78 3.68 -3.79
CA GLY A 99 10.07 4.83 -4.35
C GLY A 99 9.63 4.64 -5.80
N ASP A 100 8.98 5.68 -6.33
CA ASP A 100 8.31 5.70 -7.63
C ASP A 100 7.29 4.56 -7.73
N ILE A 101 6.31 4.68 -6.84
CA ILE A 101 5.45 3.59 -6.38
C ILE A 101 4.45 3.23 -7.47
N SER A 102 3.55 4.16 -7.76
CA SER A 102 2.40 3.94 -8.64
C SER A 102 2.48 4.73 -9.94
N TYR A 103 3.29 5.80 -9.97
CA TYR A 103 3.26 6.83 -11.02
C TYR A 103 1.86 7.44 -11.17
N ALA A 104 1.15 7.66 -10.07
CA ALA A 104 -0.19 8.25 -10.09
C ALA A 104 -0.20 9.72 -10.54
N ASP A 105 0.94 10.39 -10.48
CA ASP A 105 1.15 11.74 -11.03
C ASP A 105 1.32 11.74 -12.56
N ASP A 106 1.58 10.61 -13.21
CA ASP A 106 1.68 10.53 -14.67
C ASP A 106 0.33 10.69 -15.39
N ASP A 107 -0.80 10.70 -14.66
CA ASP A 107 -2.14 10.87 -15.23
C ASP A 107 -2.32 12.21 -15.95
N TYR A 108 -1.48 13.22 -15.71
CA TYR A 108 -1.49 14.46 -16.52
C TYR A 108 -1.02 14.25 -17.97
N LEU A 109 -0.33 13.14 -18.27
CA LEU A 109 0.29 12.88 -19.58
C LEU A 109 -0.69 12.32 -20.62
N ALA A 110 -1.87 11.83 -20.21
CA ALA A 110 -2.93 11.46 -21.13
C ALA A 110 -3.90 12.62 -21.35
N ILE A 111 -4.11 13.02 -22.61
CA ILE A 111 -5.06 14.09 -22.99
C ILE A 111 -6.48 13.82 -22.44
N SER A 112 -6.86 12.54 -22.29
CA SER A 112 -8.14 12.12 -21.71
C SER A 112 -8.25 12.32 -20.20
N GLN A 113 -7.13 12.48 -19.49
CA GLN A 113 -7.06 12.63 -18.05
C GLN A 113 -6.72 14.07 -17.61
N ALA A 114 -6.35 14.94 -18.56
CA ALA A 114 -5.97 16.35 -18.33
C ALA A 114 -7.04 17.24 -17.65
N THR A 115 -8.27 16.75 -17.44
CA THR A 115 -9.36 17.48 -16.78
C THR A 115 -9.98 16.74 -15.60
N GLY A 116 -9.46 15.55 -15.23
CA GLY A 116 -9.98 14.78 -14.11
C GLY A 116 -8.93 14.54 -13.03
N PHE A 117 -9.41 14.17 -11.85
CA PHE A 117 -8.60 13.85 -10.68
C PHE A 117 -8.48 12.32 -10.62
N PHE A 118 -7.42 11.78 -11.25
CA PHE A 118 -7.24 10.32 -11.45
C PHE A 118 -6.18 9.71 -10.54
N TYR A 119 -5.42 10.54 -9.82
CA TYR A 119 -4.36 10.12 -8.92
C TYR A 119 -4.82 9.00 -7.97
N GLU A 120 -5.97 9.19 -7.30
CA GLU A 120 -6.55 8.20 -6.39
C GLU A 120 -6.97 6.92 -7.11
N GLU A 121 -7.45 7.00 -8.35
CA GLU A 121 -7.84 5.82 -9.12
C GLU A 121 -6.60 4.97 -9.45
N VAL A 122 -5.53 5.61 -9.91
CA VAL A 122 -4.26 4.93 -10.24
C VAL A 122 -3.59 4.37 -9.00
N TYR A 123 -3.59 5.13 -7.90
CA TYR A 123 -3.07 4.67 -6.62
C TYR A 123 -3.88 3.48 -6.07
N ASN A 124 -5.22 3.56 -6.11
CA ASN A 124 -6.09 2.46 -5.70
C ASN A 124 -5.88 1.21 -6.57
N LYS A 125 -5.76 1.38 -7.88
CA LYS A 125 -5.46 0.28 -8.80
C LYS A 125 -4.11 -0.37 -8.45
N TRP A 126 -3.09 0.43 -8.14
CA TRP A 126 -1.79 -0.07 -7.73
C TRP A 126 -1.85 -0.83 -6.40
N MET A 127 -2.44 -0.24 -5.36
CA MET A 127 -2.65 -0.87 -4.05
C MET A 127 -3.37 -2.21 -4.19
N ASN A 128 -4.45 -2.25 -4.97
CA ASN A 128 -5.22 -3.48 -5.20
C ASN A 128 -4.43 -4.54 -5.99
N SER A 129 -3.55 -4.11 -6.90
CA SER A 129 -2.73 -5.04 -7.70
C SER A 129 -1.70 -5.81 -6.87
N LEU A 130 -1.24 -5.25 -5.76
CA LEU A 130 -0.25 -5.85 -4.85
C LEU A 130 -0.86 -6.30 -3.51
N ALA A 131 -2.17 -6.10 -3.30
CA ALA A 131 -2.85 -6.56 -2.10
C ALA A 131 -2.57 -8.03 -1.74
N PRO A 132 -2.48 -8.99 -2.69
CA PRO A 132 -2.13 -10.37 -2.35
C PRO A 132 -0.80 -10.49 -1.62
N VAL A 133 0.28 -9.90 -2.15
CA VAL A 133 1.61 -9.97 -1.51
C VAL A 133 1.72 -9.10 -0.26
N MET A 134 1.12 -7.89 -0.28
CA MET A 134 1.16 -6.94 0.86
C MET A 134 0.39 -7.45 2.08
N SER A 135 -0.59 -8.34 1.88
CA SER A 135 -1.36 -8.93 2.98
C SER A 135 -0.61 -10.01 3.76
N VAL A 136 0.47 -10.56 3.21
CA VAL A 136 1.20 -11.70 3.78
C VAL A 136 2.68 -11.42 4.08
N ILE A 137 3.30 -10.45 3.40
CA ILE A 137 4.69 -10.05 3.61
C ILE A 137 4.75 -8.57 4.00
N PRO A 138 5.51 -8.19 5.06
CA PRO A 138 5.76 -6.79 5.38
C PRO A 138 6.32 -6.03 4.17
N TYR A 139 5.68 -4.92 3.83
CA TYR A 139 5.99 -4.12 2.65
C TYR A 139 6.41 -2.71 3.07
N MET A 140 7.68 -2.38 2.87
CA MET A 140 8.26 -1.09 3.23
C MET A 140 8.51 -0.26 1.98
N VAL A 141 8.23 1.05 2.07
CA VAL A 141 8.40 2.00 0.96
C VAL A 141 9.36 3.12 1.34
N LEU A 142 10.07 3.65 0.34
CA LEU A 142 10.64 5.00 0.36
C LEU A 142 9.82 5.92 -0.54
N VAL A 143 10.03 7.22 -0.40
CA VAL A 143 9.44 8.26 -1.25
C VAL A 143 10.38 8.48 -2.44
N GLY A 144 9.86 8.33 -3.67
CA GLY A 144 10.54 8.71 -4.90
C GLY A 144 10.19 10.13 -5.36
N ASN A 145 10.65 10.54 -6.54
CA ASN A 145 10.26 11.85 -7.07
C ASN A 145 8.81 11.89 -7.53
N HIS A 146 8.23 10.75 -7.91
CA HIS A 146 6.81 10.63 -8.30
C HIS A 146 5.84 10.64 -7.10
N GLU A 147 6.34 10.52 -5.86
CA GLU A 147 5.54 10.72 -4.64
C GLU A 147 5.67 12.14 -4.06
N ALA A 148 6.64 12.92 -4.54
CA ALA A 148 6.86 14.29 -4.13
C ALA A 148 6.08 15.26 -5.03
N GLU A 149 4.78 14.99 -5.22
CA GLU A 149 3.92 15.81 -6.10
C GLU A 149 3.97 17.28 -5.64
N TYR A 150 4.48 18.13 -6.54
CA TYR A 150 4.42 19.59 -6.43
C TYR A 150 3.46 20.08 -7.52
N PRO A 151 2.59 21.05 -7.22
CA PRO A 151 1.18 20.94 -7.54
C PRO A 151 0.91 20.79 -9.04
N SER A 152 0.24 19.68 -9.37
CA SER A 152 -1.04 19.69 -10.09
C SER A 152 -1.47 21.09 -10.51
N SER A 153 -1.70 21.33 -11.80
CA SER A 153 -2.12 22.65 -12.32
C SER A 153 -3.34 23.26 -11.62
N GLY A 154 -4.13 22.46 -10.89
CA GLY A 154 -5.22 22.93 -10.01
C GLY A 154 -4.79 23.61 -8.70
N CYS A 155 -3.60 23.33 -8.18
CA CYS A 155 -3.04 23.96 -6.97
C CYS A 155 -2.15 25.18 -7.29
N GLN A 156 -1.95 25.54 -8.56
CA GLN A 156 -1.27 26.77 -8.98
C GLN A 156 -2.21 28.00 -9.06
N LEU A 157 -3.51 27.78 -8.85
CA LEU A 157 -4.55 28.82 -8.95
C LEU A 157 -4.98 29.40 -7.59
N TYR A 158 -4.29 29.03 -6.51
CA TYR A 158 -4.51 29.56 -5.15
C TYR A 158 -3.22 30.09 -4.54
#